data_AF-A0AAW9DNW2-F1
#
_entry.id   AF-A0AAW9DNW2-F1
#
_cell.length_a   1.000
_cell.length_b   1.000
_cell.length_c   1.000
_cell.angle_alpha   90.00
_cell.angle_beta   90.00
_cell.angle_gamma   90.00
#
_symmetry.space_group_name_H-M   'P 1'
#
loop_
_entity.id
_entity.type
_entity.pdbx_description
1 polymer ?
#
loop_
_entity_poly.entity_id
_entity_poly.type
_entity_poly.pdbx_seq_one_letter_code
_entity_poly.pdbx_strand_id
1 'polypeptide(L)'
;MGTEVTEIQLTLANPAGGILTDQVEIGFAPAVSGAKATVTSGPGGVLQITVCFLPGTRLLGAAGEIAVETLQPGDELITASGALRPIRWIGHRTIDATRHPKPETVWPIRIEAGAIADGLPARTLHVSPDHALFIDGALIPAKALVNGRSIVQERRDSFTYYHVELDSHDILLADSMPVESYLDTGNRNFFDGNEAPTVLHPDFAQSLRVETGCAPFMETGDLVHAVRARILARLAAPTMTQDAQTVAVSAGLRLPVISLDQSTLRIDLPATACDLTLSSRAVVPAWIDGASEDRRSLGLDVASLTLETATGTMPIDRDSADLVTGWHVHETGHRWTDGAAIIPAHMLEGGNALIIRLNSLPSYPVVGRQTAAIGQSLRLSA
;
A
#
# COMPACT_ATOMS: atom_id res chain seq x y z
N MET A 1 30.94 32.00 -21.76
CA MET A 1 30.87 30.76 -22.56
C MET A 1 29.45 30.25 -22.43
N GLY A 2 28.81 29.89 -23.54
CA GLY A 2 27.36 29.69 -23.57
C GLY A 2 26.91 28.38 -22.95
N THR A 3 25.68 28.37 -22.43
CA THR A 3 24.90 27.15 -22.19
C THR A 3 24.55 26.49 -23.52
N GLU A 4 25.02 25.26 -23.74
CA GLU A 4 24.40 24.37 -24.74
C GLU A 4 23.07 23.88 -24.19
N VAL A 5 21.97 24.35 -24.78
CA VAL A 5 20.62 23.84 -24.55
C VAL A 5 20.34 22.81 -25.64
N THR A 6 20.26 21.54 -25.28
CA THR A 6 19.84 20.49 -26.21
C THR A 6 18.31 20.49 -26.26
N GLU A 7 17.75 21.16 -27.26
CA GLU A 7 16.30 21.23 -27.48
C GLU A 7 15.76 19.87 -27.97
N ILE A 8 14.86 19.26 -27.20
CA ILE A 8 14.19 18.00 -27.56
C ILE A 8 12.70 18.27 -27.73
N GLN A 9 12.22 18.31 -28.98
CA GLN A 9 10.80 18.47 -29.26
C GLN A 9 10.03 17.15 -29.06
N LEU A 10 9.00 17.19 -28.21
CA LEU A 10 8.09 16.08 -27.93
C LEU A 10 6.64 16.54 -28.13
N THR A 11 5.96 16.01 -29.15
CA THR A 11 4.54 16.31 -29.42
C THR A 11 3.65 15.33 -28.64
N LEU A 12 2.80 15.85 -27.75
CA LEU A 12 1.83 15.05 -26.99
C LEU A 12 0.45 15.08 -27.65
N ALA A 13 0.09 13.99 -28.32
CA ALA A 13 -1.24 13.76 -28.88
C ALA A 13 -2.11 12.94 -27.92
N ASN A 14 -3.40 13.29 -27.81
CA ASN A 14 -4.40 12.48 -27.11
C ASN A 14 -4.84 11.27 -27.95
N PRO A 15 -5.56 10.28 -27.36
CA PRO A 15 -6.01 9.08 -28.10
C PRO A 15 -6.98 9.35 -29.26
N ALA A 16 -7.52 10.56 -29.38
CA ALA A 16 -8.38 11.02 -30.47
C ALA A 16 -7.63 11.91 -31.50
N GLY A 17 -6.30 12.00 -31.42
CA GLY A 17 -5.45 12.74 -32.35
C GLY A 17 -5.32 14.26 -32.10
N GLY A 18 -5.86 14.77 -30.99
CA GLY A 18 -5.71 16.18 -30.61
C GLY A 18 -4.41 16.47 -29.86
N ILE A 19 -3.64 17.47 -30.29
CA ILE A 19 -2.44 17.95 -29.60
C ILE A 19 -2.85 18.66 -28.29
N LEU A 20 -2.27 18.27 -27.16
CA LEU A 20 -2.61 18.82 -25.84
C LEU A 20 -1.72 19.99 -25.39
N THR A 21 -0.47 20.03 -25.86
CA THR A 21 0.48 21.13 -25.68
C THR A 21 1.58 20.98 -26.73
N ASP A 22 2.11 22.09 -27.22
CA ASP A 22 3.02 22.12 -28.38
C ASP A 22 4.51 22.26 -27.98
N GLN A 23 4.80 22.58 -26.71
CA GLN A 23 6.16 22.82 -26.19
C GLN A 23 6.29 22.34 -24.73
N VAL A 24 7.39 21.65 -24.43
CA VAL A 24 7.86 21.36 -23.06
C VAL A 24 9.38 21.53 -23.06
N GLU A 25 9.90 22.58 -22.44
CA GLU A 25 11.35 22.77 -22.26
C GLU A 25 11.85 21.96 -21.06
N ILE A 26 12.99 21.28 -21.22
CA ILE A 26 13.69 20.55 -20.14
C ILE A 26 15.16 20.99 -20.14
N GLY A 27 15.56 21.74 -19.11
CA GLY A 27 16.93 22.19 -18.93
C GLY A 27 17.78 21.20 -18.13
N PHE A 28 18.95 20.83 -18.65
CA PHE A 28 19.93 20.00 -17.93
C PHE A 28 21.12 20.85 -17.44
N ALA A 29 21.63 20.55 -16.25
CA ALA A 29 22.90 21.11 -15.78
C ALA A 29 24.09 20.46 -16.53
N PRO A 30 25.17 21.20 -16.84
CA PRO A 30 26.19 20.81 -17.83
C PRO A 30 27.16 19.68 -17.41
N ALA A 31 26.80 18.86 -16.42
CA ALA A 31 27.63 17.76 -15.91
C ALA A 31 26.99 16.36 -16.03
N VAL A 32 25.73 16.26 -16.48
CA VAL A 32 24.98 14.98 -16.45
C VAL A 32 25.08 14.24 -17.79
N SER A 33 26.13 13.44 -17.96
CA SER A 33 26.22 12.47 -19.06
C SER A 33 25.33 11.26 -18.80
N GLY A 34 24.48 10.87 -19.75
CA GLY A 34 23.64 9.67 -19.67
C GLY A 34 22.27 9.83 -19.01
N ALA A 35 21.80 11.07 -18.77
CA ALA A 35 20.45 11.32 -18.28
C ALA A 35 19.37 10.71 -19.20
N LYS A 36 18.46 9.92 -18.64
CA LYS A 36 17.27 9.42 -19.32
C LYS A 36 16.02 10.02 -18.67
N ALA A 37 15.30 10.85 -19.43
CA ALA A 37 13.95 11.28 -19.05
C ALA A 37 12.93 10.24 -19.57
N THR A 38 12.05 9.76 -18.69
CA THR A 38 10.92 8.89 -19.08
C THR A 38 9.63 9.64 -18.82
N VAL A 39 8.86 9.91 -19.88
CA VAL A 39 7.57 10.60 -19.78
C VAL A 39 6.45 9.57 -19.80
N THR A 40 5.82 9.33 -18.64
CA THR A 40 4.67 8.42 -18.52
C THR A 40 3.38 9.24 -18.53
N SER A 41 2.59 9.15 -19.61
CA SER A 41 1.25 9.74 -19.63
C SER A 41 0.23 8.73 -19.13
N GLY A 42 -0.54 9.12 -18.11
CA GLY A 42 -1.62 8.33 -17.55
C GLY A 42 -2.67 9.25 -16.91
N PRO A 43 -3.96 8.86 -16.86
CA PRO A 43 -4.99 9.67 -16.20
C PRO A 43 -4.72 9.75 -14.68
N GLY A 44 -4.56 10.96 -14.14
CA GLY A 44 -4.53 11.18 -12.68
C GLY A 44 -3.15 11.10 -12.01
N GLY A 45 -2.11 11.76 -12.54
CA GLY A 45 -0.79 11.88 -11.91
C GLY A 45 -0.75 12.74 -10.65
N VAL A 46 -1.30 12.23 -9.53
CA VAL A 46 -1.41 12.84 -8.18
C VAL A 46 -1.52 11.65 -7.18
N LEU A 47 -0.81 11.53 -6.05
CA LEU A 47 0.16 12.36 -5.31
C LEU A 47 1.11 11.44 -4.48
N GLN A 48 2.19 11.96 -3.89
CA GLN A 48 3.00 11.32 -2.84
C GLN A 48 2.88 12.12 -1.53
N ILE A 49 2.41 11.51 -0.44
CA ILE A 49 2.13 12.21 0.84
C ILE A 49 3.19 11.85 1.90
N THR A 50 4.24 12.67 1.92
CA THR A 50 5.46 12.54 2.73
C THR A 50 5.22 12.87 4.20
N VAL A 51 5.47 11.92 5.11
CA VAL A 51 5.60 12.07 6.59
C VAL A 51 4.51 12.88 7.28
N CYS A 52 3.49 12.20 7.81
CA CYS A 52 2.36 12.85 8.50
C CYS A 52 1.97 12.19 9.82
N PHE A 53 1.41 12.97 10.73
CA PHE A 53 0.73 12.53 11.95
C PHE A 53 -0.79 12.77 11.86
N LEU A 54 -1.60 11.98 12.56
CA LEU A 54 -3.00 12.34 12.83
C LEU A 54 -3.11 13.19 14.12
N PRO A 55 -4.16 14.02 14.25
CA PRO A 55 -4.44 14.73 15.49
C PRO A 55 -4.59 13.78 16.69
N GLY A 56 -4.21 14.27 17.87
CA GLY A 56 -4.08 13.50 19.11
C GLY A 56 -2.67 12.95 19.36
N THR A 57 -1.84 12.83 18.33
CA THR A 57 -0.42 12.43 18.45
C THR A 57 0.35 13.41 19.32
N ARG A 58 1.19 12.89 20.23
CA ARG A 58 1.91 13.69 21.23
C ARG A 58 3.39 13.79 20.91
N LEU A 59 3.89 15.00 20.66
CA LEU A 59 5.30 15.27 20.39
C LEU A 59 5.98 15.83 21.64
N LEU A 60 7.18 15.35 21.96
CA LEU A 60 7.91 15.80 23.14
C LEU A 60 8.49 17.22 22.94
N GLY A 61 8.04 18.18 23.75
CA GLY A 61 8.62 19.52 23.87
C GLY A 61 9.32 19.75 25.22
N ALA A 62 9.98 20.90 25.37
CA ALA A 62 10.73 21.26 26.58
C ALA A 62 9.90 21.22 27.88
N ALA A 63 8.60 21.55 27.80
CA ALA A 63 7.68 21.58 28.93
C ALA A 63 6.86 20.28 29.11
N GLY A 64 7.10 19.26 28.27
CA GLY A 64 6.32 18.02 28.22
C GLY A 64 5.72 17.73 26.84
N GLU A 65 4.79 16.80 26.78
CA GLU A 65 4.14 16.35 25.54
C GLU A 65 3.08 17.34 25.02
N ILE A 66 3.20 17.76 23.75
CA ILE A 66 2.31 18.70 23.06
C ILE A 66 1.52 17.96 21.97
N ALA A 67 0.25 18.31 21.76
CA ALA A 67 -0.54 17.70 20.68
C ALA A 67 -0.13 18.28 19.33
N VAL A 68 0.05 17.43 18.31
CA VAL A 68 0.53 17.87 16.99
C VAL A 68 -0.38 18.94 16.35
N GLU A 69 -1.69 18.85 16.56
CA GLU A 69 -2.70 19.81 16.09
C GLU A 69 -2.70 21.16 16.82
N THR A 70 -1.89 21.30 17.88
CA THR A 70 -1.75 22.55 18.66
C THR A 70 -0.41 23.26 18.47
N LEU A 71 0.53 22.63 17.76
CA LEU A 71 1.87 23.17 17.53
C LEU A 71 1.86 24.38 16.57
N GLN A 72 2.81 25.28 16.79
CA GLN A 72 3.01 26.50 16.00
C GLN A 72 4.48 26.64 15.59
N PRO A 73 4.77 27.29 14.44
CA PRO A 73 6.14 27.68 14.10
C PRO A 73 6.76 28.51 15.23
N GLY A 74 7.97 28.14 15.65
CA GLY A 74 8.66 28.72 16.81
C GLY A 74 8.53 27.92 18.11
N ASP A 75 7.57 26.99 18.23
CA ASP A 75 7.57 26.03 19.35
C ASP A 75 8.82 25.14 19.29
N GLU A 76 9.31 24.68 20.44
CA GLU A 76 10.53 23.89 20.54
C GLU A 76 10.26 22.42 20.94
N LEU A 77 10.75 21.50 20.11
CA LEU A 77 10.64 20.04 20.32
C LEU A 77 11.99 19.42 20.68
N ILE A 78 11.95 18.38 21.53
CA ILE A 78 13.11 17.57 21.89
C ILE A 78 13.24 16.43 20.89
N THR A 79 14.41 16.32 20.25
CA THR A 79 14.73 15.22 19.33
C THR A 79 15.27 14.00 20.08
N ALA A 80 15.36 12.86 19.39
CA ALA A 80 15.93 11.63 19.95
C ALA A 80 17.43 11.76 20.32
N SER A 81 18.15 12.76 19.80
CA SER A 81 19.52 13.09 20.23
C SER A 81 19.56 13.94 21.51
N GLY A 82 18.40 14.35 22.04
CA GLY A 82 18.28 15.25 23.19
C GLY A 82 18.45 16.73 22.84
N ALA A 83 18.59 17.07 21.56
CA ALA A 83 18.65 18.47 21.12
C ALA A 83 17.25 19.11 21.17
N LEU A 84 17.20 20.37 21.58
CA LEU A 84 16.00 21.19 21.50
C LEU A 84 16.02 21.95 20.17
N ARG A 85 14.95 21.84 19.38
CA ARG A 85 14.86 22.42 18.03
C ARG A 85 13.56 23.20 17.81
N PRO A 86 13.63 24.42 17.26
CA PRO A 86 12.44 25.16 16.90
C PRO A 86 11.79 24.59 15.62
N ILE A 87 10.46 24.54 15.64
CA ILE A 87 9.65 24.22 14.49
C ILE A 87 9.73 25.37 13.48
N ARG A 88 10.19 25.09 12.26
CA ARG A 88 10.21 26.05 11.14
C ARG A 88 8.83 26.21 10.51
N TRP A 89 8.08 25.13 10.40
CA TRP A 89 6.82 25.10 9.68
C TRP A 89 5.91 23.97 10.16
N ILE A 90 4.62 24.25 10.22
CA ILE A 90 3.55 23.27 10.44
C ILE A 90 2.67 23.28 9.19
N GLY A 91 2.55 22.12 8.55
CA GLY A 91 1.58 21.88 7.49
C GLY A 91 0.42 21.06 8.01
N HIS A 92 -0.76 21.25 7.44
CA HIS A 92 -1.84 20.28 7.59
C HIS A 92 -2.64 20.16 6.29
N ARG A 93 -3.36 19.04 6.16
CA ARG A 93 -4.28 18.79 5.05
C ARG A 93 -5.34 17.78 5.45
N THR A 94 -6.59 18.08 5.11
CA THR A 94 -7.68 17.11 5.21
C THR A 94 -7.81 16.30 3.93
N ILE A 95 -7.90 14.97 4.06
CA ILE A 95 -8.09 14.02 2.97
C ILE A 95 -9.52 13.48 3.05
N ASP A 96 -10.22 13.51 1.93
CA ASP A 96 -11.42 12.73 1.66
C ASP A 96 -11.01 11.51 0.82
N ALA A 97 -10.90 10.37 1.47
CA ALA A 97 -10.48 9.13 0.83
C ALA A 97 -11.58 8.54 -0.05
N THR A 98 -12.85 8.90 0.15
CA THR A 98 -13.96 8.42 -0.71
C THR A 98 -13.87 8.96 -2.14
N ARG A 99 -13.10 10.04 -2.32
CA ARG A 99 -12.85 10.72 -3.60
C ARG A 99 -11.40 10.59 -4.07
N HIS A 100 -10.55 9.86 -3.33
CA HIS A 100 -9.17 9.61 -3.72
C HIS A 100 -9.11 8.49 -4.77
N PRO A 101 -8.34 8.62 -5.87
CA PRO A 101 -8.31 7.60 -6.93
C PRO A 101 -7.67 6.27 -6.48
N LYS A 102 -6.90 6.30 -5.37
CA LYS A 102 -6.19 5.17 -4.76
C LYS A 102 -6.18 5.34 -3.24
N PRO A 103 -7.31 5.16 -2.53
CA PRO A 103 -7.41 5.53 -1.12
C PRO A 103 -6.42 4.76 -0.21
N GLU A 104 -6.03 3.56 -0.62
CA GLU A 104 -5.01 2.73 0.02
C GLU A 104 -3.60 3.34 0.03
N THR A 105 -3.28 4.32 -0.81
CA THR A 105 -1.98 5.01 -0.74
C THR A 105 -1.93 6.12 0.30
N VAL A 106 -3.08 6.50 0.88
CA VAL A 106 -3.19 7.62 1.83
C VAL A 106 -3.82 7.24 3.17
N TRP A 107 -4.50 6.09 3.26
CA TRP A 107 -5.05 5.58 4.52
C TRP A 107 -3.98 5.42 5.60
N PRO A 108 -4.24 5.87 6.84
CA PRO A 108 -3.25 5.87 7.91
C PRO A 108 -2.85 4.47 8.35
N ILE A 109 -1.59 4.33 8.75
CA ILE A 109 -1.10 3.18 9.50
C ILE A 109 -1.33 3.42 10.99
N ARG A 110 -2.10 2.54 11.62
CA ARG A 110 -2.24 2.45 13.07
C ARG A 110 -1.17 1.51 13.62
N ILE A 111 -0.43 1.99 14.61
CA ILE A 111 0.61 1.26 15.35
C ILE A 111 0.15 1.16 16.80
N GLU A 112 -0.11 -0.05 17.29
CA GLU A 112 -0.56 -0.27 18.67
C GLU A 112 0.50 0.12 19.70
N ALA A 113 0.05 0.53 20.89
CA ALA A 113 0.96 0.80 22.00
C ALA A 113 1.79 -0.46 22.32
N GLY A 114 3.11 -0.32 22.39
CA GLY A 114 4.05 -1.43 22.58
C GLY A 114 4.23 -2.38 21.38
N ALA A 115 3.74 -2.04 20.19
CA ALA A 115 3.87 -2.89 19.00
C ALA A 115 5.31 -3.07 18.52
N ILE A 116 6.15 -2.03 18.65
CA ILE A 116 7.53 -2.01 18.13
C ILE A 116 8.50 -2.62 19.16
N ALA A 117 8.41 -2.16 20.40
CA ALA A 117 9.18 -2.64 21.55
C ALA A 117 8.40 -2.38 22.85
N ASP A 118 8.95 -2.76 24.01
CA ASP A 118 8.27 -2.53 25.28
C ASP A 118 8.10 -1.03 25.56
N GLY A 119 6.84 -0.60 25.69
CA GLY A 119 6.49 0.81 25.82
C GLY A 119 6.59 1.66 24.54
N LEU A 120 6.86 1.06 23.36
CA LEU A 120 7.02 1.79 22.10
C LEU A 120 6.05 1.33 20.99
N PRO A 121 5.23 2.25 20.42
CA PRO A 121 4.90 3.58 20.96
C PRO A 121 4.21 3.48 22.33
N ALA A 122 4.25 4.54 23.14
CA ALA A 122 3.63 4.58 24.47
C ALA A 122 2.09 4.69 24.41
N ARG A 123 1.57 5.21 23.30
CA ARG A 123 0.13 5.25 22.95
C ARG A 123 -0.05 4.72 21.53
N THR A 124 -1.29 4.48 21.11
CA THR A 124 -1.56 4.06 19.72
C THR A 124 -1.28 5.21 18.77
N LEU A 125 -0.23 5.07 17.96
CA LEU A 125 0.23 6.09 17.01
C LEU A 125 -0.46 5.90 15.66
N HIS A 126 -0.80 7.00 14.98
CA HIS A 126 -1.40 6.99 13.65
C HIS A 126 -0.63 7.93 12.72
N VAL A 127 -0.06 7.38 11.65
CA VAL A 127 0.83 8.08 10.72
C VAL A 127 0.52 7.74 9.26
N SER A 128 1.02 8.55 8.31
CA SER A 128 0.91 8.22 6.89
C SER A 128 1.76 6.99 6.51
N PRO A 129 1.43 6.28 5.42
CA PRO A 129 2.16 5.08 4.98
C PRO A 129 3.68 5.25 4.84
N ASP A 130 4.12 6.40 4.33
CA ASP A 130 5.54 6.73 4.10
C ASP A 130 6.20 7.49 5.27
N HIS A 131 5.54 7.62 6.43
CA HIS A 131 6.15 8.17 7.64
C HIS A 131 7.17 7.19 8.21
N ALA A 132 8.44 7.57 8.33
CA ALA A 132 9.46 6.65 8.83
C ALA A 132 9.60 6.66 10.36
N LEU A 133 9.64 5.47 10.94
CA LEU A 133 10.03 5.22 12.32
C LEU A 133 11.55 5.04 12.37
N PHE A 134 12.21 5.63 13.36
CA PHE A 134 13.64 5.44 13.57
C PHE A 134 13.88 4.23 14.46
N ILE A 135 14.38 3.14 13.87
CA ILE A 135 14.57 1.84 14.52
C ILE A 135 15.97 1.33 14.17
N ASP A 136 16.73 0.91 15.17
CA ASP A 136 18.06 0.30 15.04
C ASP A 136 19.05 1.10 14.16
N GLY A 137 18.91 2.44 14.13
CA GLY A 137 19.77 3.34 13.35
C GLY A 137 19.27 3.68 11.94
N ALA A 138 18.11 3.16 11.51
CA ALA A 138 17.53 3.39 10.19
C ALA A 138 16.12 4.00 10.27
N LEU A 139 15.73 4.74 9.22
CA LEU A 139 14.39 5.23 8.98
C LEU A 139 13.60 4.19 8.17
N ILE A 140 12.61 3.56 8.80
CA ILE A 140 11.77 2.51 8.19
C ILE A 140 10.33 3.03 8.03
N PRO A 141 9.76 3.13 6.81
CA PRO A 141 8.42 3.65 6.61
C PRO A 141 7.36 2.75 7.25
N ALA A 142 6.33 3.33 7.87
CA ALA A 142 5.31 2.61 8.63
C ALA A 142 4.61 1.51 7.82
N LYS A 143 4.37 1.73 6.53
CA LYS A 143 3.84 0.71 5.59
C LYS A 143 4.71 -0.55 5.53
N ALA A 144 6.04 -0.43 5.68
CA ALA A 144 6.96 -1.55 5.65
C ALA A 144 6.85 -2.47 6.88
N LEU A 145 6.22 -2.00 7.96
CA LEU A 145 6.06 -2.74 9.22
C LEU A 145 4.65 -3.34 9.41
N VAL A 146 3.72 -3.12 8.47
CA VAL A 146 2.36 -3.65 8.53
C VAL A 146 2.34 -5.17 8.60
N ASN A 147 1.61 -5.70 9.60
CA ASN A 147 1.51 -7.13 9.91
C ASN A 147 0.06 -7.63 10.06
N GLY A 148 -0.93 -6.80 9.71
CA GLY A 148 -2.35 -7.16 9.81
C GLY A 148 -2.89 -7.34 11.23
N ARG A 149 -2.10 -7.03 12.26
CA ARG A 149 -2.39 -7.30 13.68
C ARG A 149 -2.13 -6.08 14.55
N SER A 150 -0.92 -5.93 15.08
CA SER A 150 -0.52 -4.78 15.91
C SER A 150 -0.12 -3.55 15.09
N ILE A 151 0.15 -3.74 13.80
CA ILE A 151 0.43 -2.68 12.84
C ILE A 151 -0.46 -2.93 11.62
N VAL A 152 -1.43 -2.04 11.41
CA VAL A 152 -2.46 -2.19 10.36
C VAL A 152 -2.64 -0.89 9.60
N GLN A 153 -2.98 -0.99 8.32
CA GLN A 153 -3.53 0.14 7.58
C GLN A 153 -5.04 0.22 7.83
N GLU A 154 -5.54 1.39 8.20
CA GLU A 154 -6.95 1.59 8.52
C GLU A 154 -7.68 2.36 7.42
N ARG A 155 -8.68 1.72 6.81
CA ARG A 155 -9.64 2.44 5.99
C ARG A 155 -10.34 3.49 6.84
N ARG A 156 -10.21 4.75 6.43
CA ARG A 156 -10.96 5.90 6.95
C ARG A 156 -11.44 6.72 5.77
N ASP A 157 -12.68 7.20 5.85
CA ASP A 157 -13.30 7.93 4.74
C ASP A 157 -12.86 9.40 4.71
N SER A 158 -12.60 10.02 5.89
CA SER A 158 -11.97 11.35 5.99
C SER A 158 -11.09 11.47 7.24
N PHE A 159 -9.97 12.19 7.11
CA PHE A 159 -8.99 12.43 8.18
C PHE A 159 -8.06 13.61 7.84
N THR A 160 -7.52 14.26 8.86
CA THR A 160 -6.54 15.35 8.72
C THR A 160 -5.14 14.86 9.09
N TYR A 161 -4.17 15.15 8.22
CA TYR A 161 -2.75 14.93 8.45
C TYR A 161 -2.06 16.24 8.85
N TYR A 162 -1.07 16.14 9.74
CA TYR A 162 -0.19 17.22 10.18
C TYR A 162 1.28 16.89 9.91
N HIS A 163 2.06 17.90 9.55
CA HIS A 163 3.48 17.84 9.20
C HIS A 163 4.25 18.78 10.11
N VAL A 164 5.42 18.35 10.59
CA VAL A 164 6.25 19.11 11.52
C VAL A 164 7.66 19.21 10.98
N GLU A 165 8.04 20.38 10.49
CA GLU A 165 9.39 20.66 9.99
C GLU A 165 10.20 21.42 11.04
N LEU A 166 11.42 20.96 11.29
CA LEU A 166 12.37 21.57 12.23
C LEU A 166 13.39 22.46 11.48
N ASP A 167 14.30 23.09 12.22
CA ASP A 167 15.38 23.90 11.67
C ASP A 167 16.44 23.10 10.87
N SER A 168 16.55 21.81 11.14
CA SER A 168 17.10 20.79 10.24
C SER A 168 16.35 19.47 10.42
N HIS A 169 16.31 18.66 9.37
CA HIS A 169 15.77 17.30 9.45
C HIS A 169 16.46 16.48 10.57
N ASP A 170 15.66 15.94 11.49
CA ASP A 170 16.09 15.20 12.69
C ASP A 170 14.96 14.25 13.16
N ILE A 171 15.22 13.46 14.20
CA ILE A 171 14.29 12.46 14.75
C ILE A 171 13.47 13.05 15.89
N LEU A 172 12.15 13.13 15.71
CA LEU A 172 11.18 13.52 16.73
C LEU A 172 10.83 12.35 17.67
N LEU A 173 10.23 12.66 18.82
CA LEU A 173 9.67 11.68 19.75
C LEU A 173 8.13 11.82 19.78
N ALA A 174 7.44 10.98 19.02
CA ALA A 174 5.98 10.96 18.86
C ALA A 174 5.35 9.81 19.66
N ASP A 175 4.59 10.12 20.70
CA ASP A 175 4.09 9.17 21.70
C ASP A 175 5.21 8.24 22.19
N SER A 176 6.34 8.85 22.57
CA SER A 176 7.64 8.22 22.91
C SER A 176 8.35 7.46 21.78
N MET A 177 7.76 7.27 20.60
CA MET A 177 8.40 6.61 19.46
C MET A 177 9.34 7.58 18.70
N PRO A 178 10.61 7.21 18.48
CA PRO A 178 11.50 7.90 17.54
C PRO A 178 10.95 7.83 16.10
N VAL A 179 10.74 8.99 15.47
CA VAL A 179 10.17 9.12 14.11
C VAL A 179 10.81 10.26 13.32
N GLU A 180 10.70 10.21 12.00
CA GLU A 180 11.16 11.25 11.07
C GLU A 180 10.41 12.59 11.31
N SER A 181 11.12 13.72 11.32
CA SER A 181 10.48 15.03 11.08
C SER A 181 10.15 15.20 9.60
N TYR A 182 9.36 16.20 9.23
CA TYR A 182 9.12 16.48 7.83
C TYR A 182 10.42 16.94 7.14
N LEU A 183 10.88 16.17 6.15
CA LEU A 183 11.90 16.59 5.20
C LEU A 183 11.20 17.25 4.00
N ASP A 184 11.52 18.52 3.75
CA ASP A 184 11.03 19.23 2.57
C ASP A 184 11.74 18.72 1.31
N THR A 185 11.01 18.02 0.46
CA THR A 185 11.48 17.50 -0.83
C THR A 185 10.96 18.33 -2.02
N GLY A 186 10.59 19.61 -1.77
CA GLY A 186 9.94 20.49 -2.75
C GLY A 186 8.41 20.36 -2.76
N ASN A 187 7.86 19.70 -1.75
CA ASN A 187 6.47 19.28 -1.67
C ASN A 187 5.61 20.11 -0.69
N ARG A 188 6.14 21.20 -0.09
CA ARG A 188 5.36 22.10 0.78
C ARG A 188 4.13 22.73 0.12
N ASN A 189 4.08 22.81 -1.21
CA ASN A 189 2.95 23.39 -1.95
C ASN A 189 1.69 22.50 -1.96
N PHE A 190 1.74 21.30 -1.35
CA PHE A 190 0.59 20.39 -1.24
C PHE A 190 -0.27 20.58 0.01
N PHE A 191 0.05 21.57 0.83
CA PHE A 191 -0.60 21.88 2.09
C PHE A 191 -1.23 23.27 2.02
N ASP A 192 -2.30 23.48 2.79
CA ASP A 192 -3.14 24.67 2.64
C ASP A 192 -2.32 25.96 2.88
N GLY A 193 -2.17 26.79 1.83
CA GLY A 193 -1.60 28.14 1.95
C GLY A 193 -0.57 28.62 0.91
N ASN A 194 -0.10 27.81 -0.04
CA ASN A 194 0.94 28.22 -1.01
C ASN A 194 0.50 28.07 -2.49
N GLU A 195 0.55 29.18 -3.26
CA GLU A 195 0.11 29.26 -4.67
C GLU A 195 1.23 28.98 -5.71
N ALA A 196 2.34 28.33 -5.32
CA ALA A 196 3.49 28.14 -6.21
C ALA A 196 3.43 26.84 -7.04
N PRO A 197 3.93 26.82 -8.29
CA PRO A 197 3.97 25.62 -9.12
C PRO A 197 4.72 24.45 -8.46
N THR A 198 4.31 23.24 -8.80
CA THR A 198 4.73 22.00 -8.13
C THR A 198 5.63 21.17 -9.04
N VAL A 199 6.72 20.64 -8.49
CA VAL A 199 7.56 19.63 -9.17
C VAL A 199 7.31 18.26 -8.51
N LEU A 200 6.66 17.34 -9.24
CA LEU A 200 6.35 15.99 -8.78
C LEU A 200 7.19 14.95 -9.50
N HIS A 201 8.24 14.45 -8.84
CA HIS A 201 8.92 13.22 -9.26
C HIS A 201 9.18 12.33 -8.03
N PRO A 202 8.55 11.14 -7.95
CA PRO A 202 8.74 10.24 -6.80
C PRO A 202 10.21 9.86 -6.58
N ASP A 203 10.94 9.64 -7.66
CA ASP A 203 12.37 9.34 -7.68
C ASP A 203 13.21 10.49 -7.09
N PHE A 204 12.76 11.75 -7.25
CA PHE A 204 13.42 12.93 -6.70
C PHE A 204 13.21 13.03 -5.19
N ALA A 205 11.99 12.82 -4.70
CA ALA A 205 11.69 12.81 -3.27
C ALA A 205 12.43 11.67 -2.53
N GLN A 206 12.56 10.50 -3.16
CA GLN A 206 13.32 9.38 -2.58
C GLN A 206 14.84 9.62 -2.62
N SER A 207 15.35 10.18 -3.72
CA SER A 207 16.77 10.55 -3.84
C SER A 207 17.16 11.63 -2.83
N LEU A 208 16.34 12.66 -2.64
CA LEU A 208 16.59 13.72 -1.66
C LEU A 208 16.54 13.18 -0.21
N ARG A 209 15.66 12.21 0.09
CA ARG A 209 15.67 11.48 1.37
C ARG A 209 16.96 10.69 1.60
N VAL A 210 17.55 10.09 0.56
CA VAL A 210 18.83 9.37 0.67
C VAL A 210 20.01 10.34 0.84
N GLU A 211 19.98 11.49 0.18
CA GLU A 211 21.07 12.49 0.22
C GLU A 211 21.04 13.40 1.46
N THR A 212 19.84 13.77 1.92
CA THR A 212 19.63 14.78 3.00
C THR A 212 18.90 14.24 4.23
N GLY A 213 18.63 12.93 4.26
CA GLY A 213 18.09 12.23 5.43
C GLY A 213 19.03 12.31 6.64
N CYS A 214 18.48 12.49 7.84
CA CYS A 214 19.27 12.49 9.07
C CYS A 214 19.76 11.08 9.48
N ALA A 215 19.24 10.03 8.82
CA ALA A 215 19.64 8.64 8.96
C ALA A 215 19.31 7.86 7.67
N PRO A 216 19.91 6.68 7.43
CA PRO A 216 19.63 5.86 6.25
C PRO A 216 18.16 5.42 6.17
N PHE A 217 17.53 5.64 5.02
CA PHE A 217 16.17 5.17 4.75
C PHE A 217 16.17 3.72 4.24
N MET A 218 15.36 2.84 4.83
CA MET A 218 15.30 1.41 4.50
C MET A 218 13.84 0.90 4.45
N GLU A 219 13.35 0.54 3.26
CA GLU A 219 12.01 -0.06 3.09
C GLU A 219 12.05 -1.61 3.07
N THR A 220 13.21 -2.19 2.74
CA THR A 220 13.48 -3.63 2.57
C THR A 220 14.92 -3.96 2.99
N GLY A 221 15.26 -5.25 3.03
CA GLY A 221 16.59 -5.78 3.36
C GLY A 221 16.71 -6.31 4.79
N ASP A 222 17.85 -6.96 5.08
CA ASP A 222 18.09 -7.77 6.29
C ASP A 222 17.73 -7.06 7.61
N LEU A 223 18.02 -5.75 7.73
CA LEU A 223 17.68 -4.96 8.92
C LEU A 223 16.16 -4.81 9.07
N VAL A 224 15.44 -4.55 7.97
CA VAL A 224 13.97 -4.46 7.98
C VAL A 224 13.36 -5.83 8.27
N HIS A 225 13.92 -6.92 7.73
CA HIS A 225 13.49 -8.29 8.04
C HIS A 225 13.68 -8.62 9.52
N ALA A 226 14.83 -8.27 10.10
CA ALA A 226 15.11 -8.47 11.52
C ALA A 226 14.13 -7.68 12.42
N VAL A 227 13.81 -6.43 12.05
CA VAL A 227 12.80 -5.61 12.76
C VAL A 227 11.40 -6.22 12.64
N ARG A 228 10.96 -6.61 11.43
CA ARG A 228 9.67 -7.31 11.23
C ARG A 228 9.60 -8.60 12.04
N ALA A 229 10.64 -9.43 12.01
CA ALA A 229 10.71 -10.68 12.79
C ALA A 229 10.62 -10.42 14.31
N ARG A 230 11.31 -9.38 14.81
CA ARG A 230 11.18 -8.91 16.21
C ARG A 230 9.75 -8.53 16.56
N ILE A 231 9.08 -7.73 15.72
CA ILE A 231 7.69 -7.31 15.93
C ILE A 231 6.75 -8.52 15.94
N LEU A 232 6.90 -9.45 14.99
CA LEU A 232 6.10 -10.68 14.91
C LEU A 232 6.31 -11.59 16.13
N ALA A 233 7.53 -11.69 16.65
CA ALA A 233 7.85 -12.47 17.85
C ALA A 233 7.20 -11.94 19.14
N ARG A 234 6.74 -10.67 19.17
CA ARG A 234 5.94 -10.10 20.27
C ARG A 234 4.49 -10.57 20.26
N LEU A 235 4.03 -11.16 19.15
CA LEU A 235 2.65 -11.58 18.95
C LEU A 235 2.52 -13.09 19.14
N ALA A 236 1.39 -13.54 19.70
CA ALA A 236 1.06 -14.96 19.73
C ALA A 236 1.04 -15.52 18.28
N ALA A 237 1.69 -16.66 18.04
CA ALA A 237 1.73 -17.27 16.71
C ALA A 237 0.30 -17.58 16.21
N PRO A 238 -0.05 -17.23 14.96
CA PRO A 238 -1.36 -17.55 14.42
C PRO A 238 -1.53 -19.06 14.28
N THR A 239 -2.73 -19.58 14.58
CA THR A 239 -3.10 -20.93 14.15
C THR A 239 -3.22 -20.94 12.63
N MET A 240 -2.57 -21.87 11.95
CA MET A 240 -2.57 -21.97 10.48
C MET A 240 -3.47 -23.12 10.00
N THR A 241 -4.03 -22.99 8.80
CA THR A 241 -4.83 -24.04 8.15
C THR A 241 -4.66 -24.03 6.64
N GLN A 242 -4.78 -25.19 5.99
CA GLN A 242 -4.83 -25.30 4.52
C GLN A 242 -6.26 -25.25 3.97
N ASP A 243 -7.28 -25.29 4.83
CA ASP A 243 -8.69 -25.11 4.43
C ASP A 243 -8.90 -23.68 3.89
N ALA A 244 -9.13 -23.55 2.60
CA ALA A 244 -9.40 -22.25 1.95
C ALA A 244 -10.80 -21.70 2.22
N GLN A 245 -11.75 -22.52 2.71
CA GLN A 245 -13.18 -22.18 2.80
C GLN A 245 -13.73 -21.53 1.53
N THR A 246 -13.39 -22.09 0.38
CA THR A 246 -13.82 -21.56 -0.92
C THR A 246 -15.34 -21.46 -1.00
N VAL A 247 -15.82 -20.28 -1.39
CA VAL A 247 -17.22 -19.96 -1.63
C VAL A 247 -17.35 -19.45 -3.05
N ALA A 248 -18.19 -20.13 -3.85
CA ALA A 248 -18.62 -19.66 -5.15
C ALA A 248 -19.95 -18.90 -5.00
N VAL A 249 -20.04 -17.70 -5.58
CA VAL A 249 -21.28 -16.90 -5.66
C VAL A 249 -21.49 -16.46 -7.10
N SER A 250 -22.69 -16.64 -7.64
CA SER A 250 -23.08 -16.09 -8.94
C SER A 250 -24.51 -15.59 -8.88
N ALA A 251 -24.77 -14.40 -9.47
CA ALA A 251 -26.05 -13.68 -9.36
C ALA A 251 -26.60 -13.56 -7.91
N GLY A 252 -25.70 -13.41 -6.92
CA GLY A 252 -26.04 -13.34 -5.49
C GLY A 252 -26.38 -14.69 -4.84
N LEU A 253 -26.40 -15.79 -5.59
CA LEU A 253 -26.65 -17.15 -5.09
C LEU A 253 -25.34 -17.86 -4.80
N ARG A 254 -25.23 -18.50 -3.62
CA ARG A 254 -24.09 -19.35 -3.28
C ARG A 254 -24.21 -20.68 -4.01
N LEU A 255 -23.22 -21.01 -4.83
CA LEU A 255 -23.14 -22.27 -5.56
C LEU A 255 -22.46 -23.36 -4.71
N PRO A 256 -22.78 -24.66 -4.93
CA PRO A 256 -22.03 -25.76 -4.34
C PRO A 256 -20.57 -25.75 -4.81
N VAL A 257 -19.64 -25.88 -3.87
CA VAL A 257 -18.22 -26.12 -4.15
C VAL A 257 -17.89 -27.53 -3.68
N ILE A 258 -17.48 -28.39 -4.60
CA ILE A 258 -17.21 -29.81 -4.37
C ILE A 258 -15.70 -30.03 -4.52
N SER A 259 -15.02 -30.51 -3.47
CA SER A 259 -13.63 -30.97 -3.61
C SER A 259 -13.64 -32.34 -4.27
N LEU A 260 -13.04 -32.45 -5.46
CA LEU A 260 -12.86 -33.75 -6.13
C LEU A 260 -11.63 -34.48 -5.58
N ASP A 261 -10.59 -33.71 -5.23
CA ASP A 261 -9.39 -34.16 -4.52
C ASP A 261 -8.84 -33.02 -3.63
N GLN A 262 -7.58 -33.08 -3.21
CA GLN A 262 -6.92 -32.07 -2.36
C GLN A 262 -6.61 -30.74 -3.07
N SER A 263 -6.65 -30.73 -4.41
CA SER A 263 -6.21 -29.65 -5.29
C SER A 263 -7.23 -29.29 -6.37
N THR A 264 -8.21 -30.16 -6.65
CA THR A 264 -9.23 -29.94 -7.67
C THR A 264 -10.59 -29.62 -7.05
N LEU A 265 -11.14 -28.46 -7.38
CA LEU A 265 -12.49 -28.02 -7.03
C LEU A 265 -13.41 -28.11 -8.26
N ARG A 266 -14.67 -28.49 -8.03
CA ARG A 266 -15.78 -28.40 -8.97
C ARG A 266 -16.82 -27.42 -8.45
N ILE A 267 -17.34 -26.58 -9.32
CA ILE A 267 -18.46 -25.69 -9.06
C ILE A 267 -19.51 -25.95 -10.15
N ASP A 268 -20.68 -26.47 -9.78
CA ASP A 268 -21.78 -26.61 -10.74
C ASP A 268 -22.38 -25.23 -11.05
N LEU A 269 -22.52 -24.91 -12.34
CA LEU A 269 -22.90 -23.59 -12.82
C LEU A 269 -24.41 -23.52 -13.12
N PRO A 270 -25.04 -22.34 -12.96
CA PRO A 270 -26.41 -22.12 -13.42
C PRO A 270 -26.48 -22.15 -14.96
N ALA A 271 -27.63 -22.57 -15.50
CA ALA A 271 -27.85 -22.66 -16.96
C ALA A 271 -27.76 -21.30 -17.70
N THR A 272 -27.90 -20.18 -16.99
CA THR A 272 -27.62 -18.84 -17.49
C THR A 272 -26.32 -18.37 -16.87
N ALA A 273 -25.29 -18.17 -17.70
CA ALA A 273 -24.01 -17.66 -17.24
C ALA A 273 -24.17 -16.26 -16.62
N CYS A 274 -23.49 -16.05 -15.51
CA CYS A 274 -23.40 -14.82 -14.75
C CYS A 274 -22.00 -14.77 -14.14
N ASP A 275 -21.53 -13.58 -13.75
CA ASP A 275 -20.22 -13.44 -13.11
C ASP A 275 -20.12 -14.36 -11.89
N LEU A 276 -18.98 -15.03 -11.76
CA LEU A 276 -18.69 -15.98 -10.69
C LEU A 276 -17.64 -15.38 -9.77
N THR A 277 -18.06 -14.98 -8.57
CA THR A 277 -17.15 -14.59 -7.50
C THR A 277 -16.65 -15.84 -6.77
N LEU A 278 -15.34 -16.03 -6.77
CA LEU A 278 -14.61 -17.02 -5.99
C LEU A 278 -14.01 -16.34 -4.76
N SER A 279 -14.66 -16.50 -3.61
CA SER A 279 -14.11 -16.06 -2.33
C SER A 279 -13.37 -17.18 -1.63
N SER A 280 -12.25 -16.89 -0.98
CA SER A 280 -11.51 -17.82 -0.13
C SER A 280 -10.92 -17.10 1.09
N ARG A 281 -10.34 -17.85 2.02
CA ARG A 281 -9.29 -17.32 2.88
C ARG A 281 -8.16 -16.79 2.01
N ALA A 282 -7.44 -15.80 2.53
CA ALA A 282 -6.22 -15.30 1.93
C ALA A 282 -5.18 -15.03 3.01
N VAL A 283 -3.92 -14.95 2.60
CA VAL A 283 -2.77 -14.65 3.46
C VAL A 283 -1.90 -13.60 2.78
N VAL A 284 -1.39 -12.63 3.54
CA VAL A 284 -0.30 -11.77 3.09
C VAL A 284 1.00 -12.34 3.66
N PRO A 285 1.91 -12.91 2.85
CA PRO A 285 3.12 -13.57 3.36
C PRO A 285 3.95 -12.67 4.30
N ALA A 286 4.17 -11.42 3.93
CA ALA A 286 4.90 -10.42 4.74
C ALA A 286 4.25 -10.09 6.10
N TRP A 287 2.99 -10.50 6.35
CA TRP A 287 2.33 -10.31 7.65
C TRP A 287 2.56 -11.46 8.65
N ILE A 288 3.08 -12.60 8.19
CA ILE A 288 3.33 -13.78 9.03
C ILE A 288 4.79 -14.24 9.01
N ASP A 289 5.55 -13.87 7.98
CA ASP A 289 7.00 -14.09 7.87
C ASP A 289 7.71 -12.75 7.71
N GLY A 290 8.61 -12.44 8.64
CA GLY A 290 9.38 -11.19 8.64
C GLY A 290 10.40 -11.08 7.51
N ALA A 291 10.84 -12.22 6.94
CA ALA A 291 11.75 -12.27 5.79
C ALA A 291 11.02 -12.14 4.44
N SER A 292 9.69 -12.27 4.43
CA SER A 292 8.92 -12.17 3.19
C SER A 292 8.68 -10.72 2.77
N GLU A 293 8.87 -10.44 1.49
CA GLU A 293 8.51 -9.17 0.85
C GLU A 293 7.22 -9.26 0.03
N ASP A 294 6.58 -10.43 -0.07
CA ASP A 294 5.31 -10.54 -0.77
C ASP A 294 4.18 -9.95 0.10
N ARG A 295 3.71 -8.79 -0.35
CA ARG A 295 2.66 -7.98 0.29
C ARG A 295 1.29 -8.19 -0.34
N ARG A 296 1.17 -9.05 -1.34
CA ARG A 296 -0.10 -9.40 -1.98
C ARG A 296 -0.96 -10.19 -1.00
N SER A 297 -2.26 -9.95 -0.99
CA SER A 297 -3.23 -10.90 -0.43
C SER A 297 -3.27 -12.11 -1.35
N LEU A 298 -2.86 -13.28 -0.91
CA LEU A 298 -2.84 -14.52 -1.71
C LEU A 298 -3.93 -15.47 -1.24
N GLY A 299 -4.92 -15.70 -2.10
CA GLY A 299 -6.02 -16.65 -1.92
C GLY A 299 -5.68 -18.02 -2.50
N LEU A 300 -6.43 -18.43 -3.53
CA LEU A 300 -6.21 -19.65 -4.30
C LEU A 300 -5.07 -19.49 -5.33
N ASP A 301 -4.23 -20.53 -5.43
CA ASP A 301 -3.14 -20.69 -6.40
C ASP A 301 -3.63 -21.47 -7.65
N VAL A 302 -4.06 -20.78 -8.70
CA VAL A 302 -4.82 -21.41 -9.81
C VAL A 302 -3.90 -21.99 -10.89
N ALA A 303 -3.86 -23.32 -10.94
CA ALA A 303 -3.07 -24.14 -11.85
C ALA A 303 -3.77 -24.53 -13.16
N SER A 304 -5.10 -24.43 -13.24
CA SER A 304 -5.87 -24.34 -14.49
C SER A 304 -7.34 -24.05 -14.21
N LEU A 305 -8.03 -23.43 -15.18
CA LEU A 305 -9.47 -23.31 -15.24
C LEU A 305 -9.99 -24.12 -16.43
N THR A 306 -11.04 -24.92 -16.23
CA THR A 306 -11.62 -25.77 -17.27
C THR A 306 -13.14 -25.78 -17.15
N LEU A 307 -13.83 -25.40 -18.22
CA LEU A 307 -15.28 -25.42 -18.33
C LEU A 307 -15.75 -26.80 -18.81
N GLU A 308 -16.63 -27.45 -18.05
CA GLU A 308 -17.39 -28.61 -18.54
C GLU A 308 -18.64 -28.14 -19.27
N THR A 309 -18.82 -28.60 -20.50
CA THR A 309 -19.97 -28.30 -21.36
C THR A 309 -20.75 -29.58 -21.68
N ALA A 310 -21.91 -29.47 -22.32
CA ALA A 310 -22.67 -30.64 -22.79
C ALA A 310 -21.90 -31.53 -23.80
N THR A 311 -20.85 -31.00 -24.45
CA THR A 311 -20.08 -31.68 -25.50
C THR A 311 -18.67 -32.12 -25.08
N GLY A 312 -18.24 -31.80 -23.85
CA GLY A 312 -16.89 -32.10 -23.36
C GLY A 312 -16.29 -30.94 -22.55
N THR A 313 -14.97 -30.94 -22.37
CA THR A 313 -14.24 -29.93 -21.61
C THR A 313 -13.55 -28.89 -22.50
N MET A 314 -13.57 -27.63 -22.09
CA MET A 314 -12.88 -26.52 -22.74
C MET A 314 -11.97 -25.81 -21.73
N PRO A 315 -10.68 -25.60 -22.03
CA PRO A 315 -9.81 -24.81 -21.15
C PRO A 315 -10.26 -23.34 -21.16
N ILE A 316 -10.28 -22.71 -19.99
CA ILE A 316 -10.38 -21.26 -19.85
C ILE A 316 -8.95 -20.74 -19.70
N ASP A 317 -8.58 -19.74 -20.50
CA ASP A 317 -7.27 -19.10 -20.36
C ASP A 317 -7.22 -18.29 -19.05
N ARG A 318 -6.42 -18.79 -18.10
CA ARG A 318 -6.21 -18.14 -16.79
C ARG A 318 -5.42 -16.84 -16.91
N ASP A 319 -4.64 -16.69 -17.98
CA ASP A 319 -3.77 -15.54 -18.22
C ASP A 319 -4.49 -14.46 -19.05
N SER A 320 -5.79 -14.70 -19.37
CA SER A 320 -6.68 -13.73 -20.00
C SER A 320 -6.68 -12.39 -19.30
N ALA A 321 -6.69 -11.33 -20.11
CA ALA A 321 -6.83 -9.94 -19.69
C ALA A 321 -8.22 -9.64 -19.09
N ASP A 322 -9.23 -10.49 -19.29
CA ASP A 322 -10.57 -10.33 -18.72
C ASP A 322 -10.62 -10.67 -17.22
N LEU A 323 -9.66 -11.49 -16.75
CA LEU A 323 -9.51 -11.86 -15.34
C LEU A 323 -8.77 -10.72 -14.62
N VAL A 324 -9.52 -9.66 -14.28
CA VAL A 324 -9.00 -8.44 -13.63
C VAL A 324 -9.31 -8.42 -12.13
N THR A 325 -10.59 -8.39 -11.75
CA THR A 325 -10.99 -8.18 -10.36
C THR A 325 -10.62 -9.38 -9.49
N GLY A 326 -9.78 -9.12 -8.49
CA GLY A 326 -9.29 -10.12 -7.54
C GLY A 326 -8.29 -11.13 -8.11
N TRP A 327 -7.67 -10.84 -9.26
CA TRP A 327 -6.60 -11.64 -9.85
C TRP A 327 -5.28 -10.87 -9.84
N HIS A 328 -4.21 -11.52 -9.38
CA HIS A 328 -2.86 -10.96 -9.49
C HIS A 328 -2.32 -11.06 -10.92
N VAL A 329 -1.15 -10.47 -11.15
CA VAL A 329 -0.36 -10.71 -12.37
C VAL A 329 -0.06 -12.21 -12.50
N HIS A 330 -0.02 -12.73 -13.73
CA HIS A 330 0.27 -14.15 -13.98
C HIS A 330 1.72 -14.49 -13.59
N GLU A 331 1.92 -15.72 -13.12
CA GLU A 331 3.21 -16.32 -12.80
C GLU A 331 3.42 -17.57 -13.66
N THR A 332 4.65 -18.10 -13.72
CA THR A 332 4.98 -19.20 -14.64
C THR A 332 4.19 -20.47 -14.33
N GLY A 333 3.11 -20.70 -15.09
CA GLY A 333 2.26 -21.89 -14.97
C GLY A 333 1.18 -21.82 -13.88
N HIS A 334 0.91 -20.64 -13.31
CA HIS A 334 -0.14 -20.41 -12.31
C HIS A 334 -0.50 -18.93 -12.11
N ARG A 335 -1.64 -18.68 -11.46
CA ARG A 335 -2.10 -17.31 -11.17
C ARG A 335 -2.79 -17.26 -9.83
N TRP A 336 -2.37 -16.33 -8.98
CA TRP A 336 -2.98 -16.12 -7.67
C TRP A 336 -4.25 -15.29 -7.77
N THR A 337 -5.27 -15.71 -7.01
CA THR A 337 -6.40 -14.86 -6.63
C THR A 337 -6.07 -14.06 -5.36
N ASP A 338 -6.79 -12.98 -5.08
CA ASP A 338 -6.59 -12.15 -3.88
C ASP A 338 -7.41 -12.59 -2.65
N GLY A 339 -8.29 -13.58 -2.83
CA GLY A 339 -9.31 -14.00 -1.87
C GLY A 339 -10.74 -13.63 -2.27
N ALA A 340 -10.95 -12.85 -3.34
CA ALA A 340 -12.25 -12.47 -3.88
C ALA A 340 -12.22 -12.24 -5.41
N ALA A 341 -11.75 -13.24 -6.16
CA ALA A 341 -11.63 -13.19 -7.62
C ALA A 341 -12.97 -13.26 -8.35
N ILE A 342 -13.10 -12.57 -9.49
CA ILE A 342 -14.25 -12.69 -10.40
C ILE A 342 -13.83 -13.41 -11.69
N ILE A 343 -14.61 -14.40 -12.12
CA ILE A 343 -14.58 -14.93 -13.48
C ILE A 343 -15.80 -14.36 -14.22
N PRO A 344 -15.61 -13.56 -15.28
CA PRO A 344 -16.71 -12.96 -16.04
C PRO A 344 -17.66 -13.96 -16.69
N ALA A 345 -18.93 -13.61 -16.80
CA ALA A 345 -20.00 -14.43 -17.37
C ALA A 345 -19.66 -14.99 -18.77
N HIS A 346 -19.05 -14.18 -19.65
CA HIS A 346 -18.73 -14.58 -21.03
C HIS A 346 -17.70 -15.71 -21.11
N MET A 347 -16.86 -15.88 -20.08
CA MET A 347 -15.90 -16.99 -19.98
C MET A 347 -16.56 -18.31 -19.52
N LEU A 348 -17.82 -18.26 -19.10
CA LEU A 348 -18.59 -19.38 -18.53
C LEU A 348 -19.78 -19.81 -19.42
N GLU A 349 -19.97 -19.18 -20.57
CA GLU A 349 -21.08 -19.47 -21.49
C GLU A 349 -21.07 -20.92 -21.99
N GLY A 350 -22.24 -21.56 -21.97
CA GLY A 350 -22.41 -22.97 -22.34
C GLY A 350 -21.83 -23.98 -21.33
N GLY A 351 -21.32 -23.52 -20.19
CA GLY A 351 -20.79 -24.35 -19.12
C GLY A 351 -21.86 -24.89 -18.17
N ASN A 352 -21.77 -26.19 -17.87
CA ASN A 352 -22.54 -26.87 -16.82
C ASN A 352 -21.77 -26.87 -15.48
N ALA A 353 -20.44 -26.85 -15.51
CA ALA A 353 -19.60 -26.75 -14.32
C ALA A 353 -18.24 -26.12 -14.64
N LEU A 354 -17.63 -25.48 -13.64
CA LEU A 354 -16.25 -25.03 -13.66
C LEU A 354 -15.40 -25.99 -12.82
N ILE A 355 -14.33 -26.51 -13.41
CA ILE A 355 -13.26 -27.23 -12.73
C ILE A 355 -12.08 -26.28 -12.53
N ILE A 356 -11.64 -26.14 -11.28
CA ILE A 356 -10.50 -25.33 -10.88
C ILE A 356 -9.45 -26.29 -10.32
N ARG A 357 -8.30 -26.38 -10.98
CA ARG A 357 -7.13 -27.09 -10.43
C ARG A 357 -6.24 -26.07 -9.74
N LEU A 358 -5.77 -26.42 -8.55
CA LEU A 358 -4.83 -25.62 -7.75
C LEU A 358 -3.44 -26.26 -7.77
N ASN A 359 -2.39 -25.45 -7.64
CA ASN A 359 -1.02 -25.95 -7.56
C ASN A 359 -0.68 -26.40 -6.13
N SER A 360 -1.02 -25.56 -5.16
CA SER A 360 -1.00 -25.87 -3.74
C SER A 360 -2.06 -25.04 -3.01
N LEU A 361 -2.45 -25.45 -1.80
CA LEU A 361 -3.18 -24.59 -0.88
C LEU A 361 -2.17 -23.94 0.07
N PRO A 362 -2.03 -22.60 0.08
CA PRO A 362 -1.16 -21.95 1.06
C PRO A 362 -1.73 -22.16 2.47
N SER A 363 -0.87 -21.96 3.47
CA SER A 363 -1.30 -21.95 4.86
C SER A 363 -1.90 -20.58 5.19
N TYR A 364 -3.20 -20.55 5.47
CA TYR A 364 -3.94 -19.36 5.87
C TYR A 364 -3.96 -19.19 7.40
N PRO A 365 -3.86 -17.95 7.93
CA PRO A 365 -4.09 -17.70 9.34
C PRO A 365 -5.58 -17.85 9.70
N VAL A 366 -5.86 -18.65 10.74
CA VAL A 366 -7.21 -18.78 11.32
C VAL A 366 -7.51 -17.56 12.17
N VAL A 367 -8.18 -16.59 11.58
CA VAL A 367 -8.64 -15.38 12.26
C VAL A 367 -9.75 -15.77 13.26
N GLY A 368 -9.49 -15.59 14.55
CA GLY A 368 -10.52 -15.72 15.59
C GLY A 368 -11.66 -14.71 15.39
N ARG A 369 -12.85 -14.99 15.93
CA ARG A 369 -14.09 -14.22 15.66
C ARG A 369 -14.06 -12.70 15.96
N GLN A 370 -12.97 -12.15 16.50
CA GLN A 370 -12.84 -10.73 16.85
C GLN A 370 -12.23 -9.84 15.74
N THR A 371 -11.69 -10.38 14.65
CA THR A 371 -11.04 -9.57 13.58
C THR A 371 -11.72 -9.67 12.21
N ALA A 372 -13.02 -10.03 12.18
CA ALA A 372 -13.82 -10.12 10.94
C ALA A 372 -14.04 -8.78 10.19
N ALA A 373 -13.59 -7.65 10.72
CA ALA A 373 -13.79 -6.32 10.13
C ALA A 373 -12.86 -5.99 8.96
N ILE A 374 -11.69 -6.62 8.84
CA ILE A 374 -10.65 -6.21 7.87
C ILE A 374 -10.85 -6.88 6.49
N GLY A 375 -11.55 -8.02 6.41
CA GLY A 375 -11.82 -8.75 5.16
C GLY A 375 -13.27 -8.73 4.66
N GLN A 376 -14.20 -8.01 5.30
CA GLN A 376 -15.64 -8.04 4.94
C GLN A 376 -16.17 -6.76 4.26
N SER A 377 -15.30 -5.83 3.84
CA SER A 377 -15.71 -4.56 3.22
C SER A 377 -15.86 -4.60 1.68
N LEU A 378 -15.84 -5.80 1.07
CA LEU A 378 -16.40 -6.07 -0.26
C LEU A 378 -17.92 -6.30 -0.18
N ARG A 379 -18.62 -5.46 0.59
CA ARG A 379 -20.05 -5.57 0.83
C ARG A 379 -20.78 -4.26 0.56
N LEU A 380 -21.67 -4.32 -0.42
CA LEU A 380 -22.82 -3.43 -0.60
C LEU A 380 -22.48 -1.97 -0.93
N SER A 381 -21.98 -1.77 -2.14
CA SER A 381 -22.47 -0.69 -3.01
C SER A 381 -23.00 -1.33 -4.30
N ALA A 382 -24.08 -0.77 -4.84
CA ALA A 382 -24.95 -1.39 -5.86
C ALA A 382 -24.28 -1.62 -7.22
#